data_AF-A0A0H4WRG5-F1
#
_entry.id   AF-A0A0H4WRG5-F1
#
_cell.length_a   1.000
_cell.length_b   1.000
_cell.length_c   1.000
_cell.angle_alpha   90.00
_cell.angle_beta   90.00
_cell.angle_gamma   90.00
#
_symmetry.space_group_name_H-M   'P 1'
#
loop_
_entity.id
_entity.type
_entity.pdbx_description
1 polymer ?
#
loop_
_entity_poly.entity_id
_entity_poly.type
_entity_poly.pdbx_seq_one_letter_code
_entity_poly.pdbx_strand_id
1 'polypeptide(L)' 'MGTYLEIDRPRRLVFTWHIDKEEDELSRVTVEIAPRDSGCELTLTHEMDAKWAEYTSRTENGWATMMGVLARFLAQG' A
#
# COMPACT_ATOMS: atom_id res chain seq x y z
N MET A 1 9.52 -7.95 5.95
CA MET A 1 8.34 -8.80 6.21
C MET A 1 7.19 -7.86 6.56
N GLY A 2 6.11 -8.32 7.19
CA GLY A 2 5.00 -7.46 7.56
C GLY A 2 3.89 -8.22 8.25
N THR A 3 3.08 -7.53 9.04
CA THR A 3 1.89 -8.09 9.68
C THR A 3 0.65 -7.28 9.35
N TYR A 4 -0.50 -7.94 9.23
CA TYR A 4 -1.78 -7.26 9.09
C TYR A 4 -2.20 -6.66 10.43
N LEU A 5 -2.47 -5.36 10.44
CA LEU A 5 -2.96 -4.63 11.60
C LEU A 5 -4.48 -4.48 11.60
N GLU A 6 -5.07 -4.35 10.41
CA GLU A 6 -6.52 -4.16 10.24
C GLU A 6 -6.98 -4.80 8.92
N ILE A 7 -8.10 -5.52 8.96
CA ILE A 7 -8.79 -6.05 7.79
C ILE A 7 -10.28 -5.73 7.94
N ASP A 8 -10.73 -4.63 7.36
CA ASP A 8 -12.14 -4.23 7.32
C ASP A 8 -12.69 -4.40 5.89
N ARG A 9 -13.42 -5.50 5.66
CA ARG A 9 -13.85 -5.89 4.31
C ARG A 9 -15.12 -5.13 3.89
N PRO A 10 -15.21 -4.62 2.65
CA PRO A 10 -14.18 -4.58 1.59
C PRO A 10 -13.39 -3.26 1.53
N ARG A 11 -13.45 -2.43 2.58
CA ARG A 11 -13.14 -1.00 2.51
C ARG A 11 -11.71 -0.64 2.87
N ARG A 12 -11.07 -1.41 3.75
CA ARG A 12 -9.81 -1.00 4.36
C ARG A 12 -8.91 -2.16 4.74
N LEU A 13 -7.62 -1.99 4.47
CA LEU A 13 -6.55 -2.92 4.82
C LEU A 13 -5.37 -2.12 5.36
N VAL A 14 -4.86 -2.50 6.53
CA VAL A 14 -3.67 -1.88 7.11
C VAL A 14 -2.66 -2.96 7.45
N PHE A 15 -1.40 -2.76 7.08
CA PHE A 15 -0.31 -3.67 7.40
C PHE A 15 1.01 -2.93 7.60
N THR A 16 1.94 -3.57 8.30
CA THR A 16 3.32 -3.10 8.42
C THR A 16 4.16 -3.56 7.24
N TRP A 17 5.17 -2.78 6.88
CA TRP A 17 6.13 -3.08 5.83
C TRP A 17 7.55 -2.82 6.30
N HIS A 18 8.47 -3.72 5.96
CA HIS A 18 9.90 -3.53 6.18
C HIS A 18 10.73 -4.50 5.32
N ILE A 19 11.99 -4.16 5.10
CA ILE A 19 12.91 -4.96 4.26
C ILE A 19 13.89 -5.79 5.12
N ASP A 20 14.27 -5.32 6.32
CA ASP A 20 15.23 -6.00 7.20
C ASP A 20 14.60 -6.48 8.52
N LYS A 21 15.25 -7.35 9.29
CA LYS A 21 14.66 -8.02 10.47
C LYS A 21 14.39 -7.13 11.68
N GLU A 22 14.76 -5.84 11.65
CA GLU A 22 14.51 -4.93 12.77
C GLU A 22 13.03 -4.52 12.82
N GLU A 23 12.35 -4.90 13.89
CA GLU A 23 10.93 -4.59 14.15
C GLU A 23 10.69 -3.13 14.55
N ASP A 24 11.75 -2.39 14.91
CA ASP A 24 11.65 -0.98 15.31
C ASP A 24 11.53 -0.02 14.11
N GLU A 25 11.58 -0.54 12.88
CA GLU A 25 11.58 0.23 11.63
C GLU A 25 10.38 -0.06 10.72
N LEU A 26 9.29 -0.57 11.29
CA LEU A 26 8.09 -0.93 10.55
C LEU A 26 7.37 0.32 10.03
N SER A 27 7.41 0.53 8.72
CA SER A 27 6.53 1.51 8.07
C SER A 27 5.11 0.99 8.02
N ARG A 28 4.13 1.88 7.89
CA ARG A 28 2.70 1.53 7.84
C ARG A 28 2.14 1.77 6.45
N VAL A 29 1.47 0.77 5.91
CA VAL A 29 0.73 0.88 4.65
C VAL A 29 -0.76 0.78 4.93
N THR A 30 -1.50 1.77 4.45
CA THR A 30 -2.95 1.83 4.53
C THR A 30 -3.49 1.80 3.10
N VAL A 31 -4.41 0.88 2.84
CA VAL A 31 -5.17 0.78 1.59
C VAL A 31 -6.63 1.05 1.90
N GLU A 32 -7.21 2.01 1.21
CA GLU A 32 -8.63 2.37 1.30
C GLU A 32 -9.28 2.20 -0.06
N ILE A 33 -10.46 1.57 -0.06
CA ILE A 33 -11.20 1.23 -1.27
C ILE A 33 -12.57 1.88 -1.18
N ALA A 34 -12.76 2.95 -1.94
CA ALA A 34 -14.02 3.66 -2.07
C ALA A 34 -14.78 3.17 -3.31
N PRO A 35 -16.04 2.73 -3.19
CA PRO A 35 -16.84 2.36 -4.35
C PRO A 35 -17.08 3.58 -5.27
N ARG A 36 -17.11 3.35 -6.58
CA ARG A 36 -17.49 4.33 -7.61
C ARG A 36 -18.61 3.74 -8.47
N ASP A 37 -19.26 4.59 -9.29
CA ASP A 37 -20.32 4.15 -10.20
C ASP A 37 -19.89 2.98 -11.10
N SER A 38 -18.60 2.97 -11.50
CA SER A 38 -17.94 1.84 -12.12
C SER A 38 -16.63 1.53 -11.39
N GLY A 39 -16.54 0.35 -10.79
CA GLY A 39 -15.32 -0.11 -10.10
C GLY A 39 -15.12 0.57 -8.74
N CYS A 40 -13.89 0.98 -8.45
CA CYS A 40 -13.52 1.61 -7.19
C CYS A 40 -12.38 2.60 -7.37
N GLU A 41 -12.25 3.51 -6.42
CA GLU A 41 -11.03 4.27 -6.21
C GLU A 41 -10.26 3.61 -5.07
N LEU A 42 -8.98 3.33 -5.33
CA LEU A 42 -8.06 2.80 -4.34
C LEU A 42 -7.05 3.88 -3.97
N THR A 43 -6.98 4.22 -2.69
CA THR A 43 -5.96 5.10 -2.13
C THR A 43 -4.97 4.26 -1.33
N LEU A 44 -3.67 4.37 -1.65
CA LEU A 44 -2.60 3.74 -0.90
C LEU A 44 -1.76 4.82 -0.24
N THR A 45 -1.68 4.79 1.09
CA THR A 45 -0.82 5.67 1.89
C THR A 45 0.28 4.84 2.52
N HIS A 46 1.52 5.26 2.34
CA HIS A 46 2.68 4.64 2.97
C HIS A 46 3.35 5.66 3.90
N GLU A 47 3.18 5.45 5.21
CA GLU A 47 3.76 6.28 6.26
C GLU A 47 5.13 5.71 6.64
N MET A 48 6.17 6.52 6.49
CA MET A 48 7.57 6.15 6.72
C MET A 48 8.20 7.14 7.70
N ASP A 49 9.16 6.68 8.50
CA ASP A 49 9.97 7.57 9.35
C ASP A 49 10.74 8.57 8.48
N ALA A 50 10.90 9.81 8.96
CA ALA A 50 11.57 10.89 8.26
C ALA A 50 13.02 10.56 7.87
N LYS A 51 13.69 9.66 8.60
CA LYS A 51 15.04 9.17 8.26
C LYS A 51 15.08 8.47 6.89
N TRP A 52 13.94 7.99 6.39
CA TRP A 52 13.80 7.33 5.09
C TRP A 52 13.31 8.24 3.98
N ALA A 53 13.30 9.57 4.17
CA ALA A 53 12.76 10.52 3.20
C ALA A 53 13.37 10.37 1.78
N GLU A 54 14.65 9.99 1.67
CA GLU A 54 15.31 9.75 0.38
C GLU A 54 14.70 8.58 -0.42
N TYR A 55 14.04 7.65 0.25
CA TYR A 55 13.38 6.50 -0.36
C TYR A 55 11.94 6.77 -0.79
N THR A 56 11.37 7.93 -0.44
CA THR A 56 9.97 8.28 -0.73
C THR A 56 9.65 8.11 -2.21
N SER A 57 10.40 8.77 -3.10
CA SER A 57 10.15 8.72 -4.55
C SER A 57 10.35 7.32 -5.13
N ARG A 58 11.33 6.56 -4.64
CA ARG A 58 11.54 5.17 -5.08
C ARG A 58 10.37 4.28 -4.66
N THR A 59 9.89 4.48 -3.44
CA THR A 59 8.78 3.71 -2.86
C THR A 59 7.47 4.01 -3.56
N GLU A 60 7.19 5.28 -3.84
CA GLU A 60 6.03 5.71 -4.63
C GLU A 60 6.03 5.08 -6.04
N ASN A 61 7.16 5.13 -6.75
CA ASN A 61 7.29 4.49 -8.07
C ASN A 61 7.08 2.97 -8.02
N GLY A 62 7.56 2.32 -6.95
CA GLY A 62 7.32 0.90 -6.71
C GLY A 62 5.84 0.59 -6.59
N TRP A 63 5.11 1.34 -5.76
CA TRP A 63 3.67 1.20 -5.59
C TRP A 63 2.89 1.49 -6.88
N ALA A 64 3.25 2.55 -7.60
CA ALA A 64 2.63 2.90 -8.87
C ALA A 64 2.77 1.77 -9.90
N THR A 65 3.93 1.12 -9.95
CA THR A 65 4.17 -0.03 -10.83
C THR A 65 3.26 -1.22 -10.46
N MET A 66 3.18 -1.56 -9.17
CA MET A 66 2.33 -2.66 -8.69
C MET A 66 0.85 -2.39 -8.94
N MET A 67 0.37 -1.17 -8.67
CA MET A 67 -1.02 -0.78 -8.91
C MET A 67 -1.36 -0.77 -10.40
N GLY A 68 -0.43 -0.36 -11.28
CA GLY A 68 -0.60 -0.44 -12.72
C GLY A 68 -0.79 -1.89 -13.21
N VAL A 69 -0.01 -2.84 -12.68
CA VAL A 69 -0.16 -4.26 -12.99
C VAL A 69 -1.51 -4.80 -12.49
N LEU A 70 -1.91 -4.44 -11.26
CA LEU A 70 -3.21 -4.82 -10.69
C LEU A 70 -4.37 -4.31 -11.55
N ALA A 71 -4.34 -3.04 -11.94
CA ALA A 71 -5.37 -2.46 -12.81
C ALA A 71 -5.47 -3.19 -14.15
N ARG A 72 -4.33 -3.50 -14.78
CA ARG A 72 -4.30 -4.28 -16.04
C ARG A 72 -4.85 -5.70 -15.85
N PHE A 73 -4.55 -6.35 -14.73
CA PHE A 73 -5.06 -7.68 -14.42
C PHE A 73 -6.59 -7.68 -14.26
N LEU A 74 -7.12 -6.71 -13.51
CA LEU A 74 -8.56 -6.58 -13.29
C LEU A 74 -9.34 -6.21 -14.57
N ALA A 75 -8.72 -5.46 -15.49
CA ALA A 75 -9.35 -5.10 -16.77
C ALA A 75 -9.48 -6.27 -17.77
N GLN A 76 -8.85 -7.42 -17.49
CA GLN A 76 -8.89 -8.61 -18.35
C GLN A 76 -9.96 -9.63 -17.92
N GLY A 77 -10.63 -9.43 -16.78
CA GLY A 77 -11.73 -10.25 -16.28
C GLY A 77 -13.07 -9.58 -16.48
#